data_AF-A0A8T6VBZ4-F1
#
_entry.id   AF-A0A8T6VBZ4-F1
#
_cell.length_a   1.000
_cell.length_b   1.000
_cell.length_c   1.000
_cell.angle_alpha   90.00
_cell.angle_beta   90.00
_cell.angle_gamma   90.00
#
_symmetry.space_group_name_H-M   'P 1'
#
loop_
_entity.id
_entity.type
_entity.pdbx_description
1 polymer ?
#
loop_
_entity_poly.entity_id
_entity_poly.type
_entity_poly.pdbx_seq_one_letter_code
_entity_poly.pdbx_strand_id
1 'polypeptide(L)' 'FQRLFRRKRSDDPKNWKTFARRDQRELSVGLGDAIAMADYLIVNEGTREEFKVKIHEVLEAALKRWTS' A
#
# COMPACT_ATOMS: atom_id res chain seq x y z
N PHE A 1 -5.39 8.60 -4.21
CA PHE A 1 -6.79 9.06 -4.46
C PHE A 1 -7.38 8.56 -5.79
N GLN A 2 -6.78 8.85 -6.96
CA GLN A 2 -7.37 8.54 -8.28
C GLN A 2 -7.75 7.06 -8.47
N ARG A 3 -6.92 6.12 -8.02
CA ARG A 3 -7.19 4.67 -8.12
C ARG A 3 -8.40 4.23 -7.27
N LEU A 4 -8.55 4.78 -6.06
CA LEU A 4 -9.70 4.49 -5.19
C LEU A 4 -10.99 5.08 -5.77
N PHE A 5 -10.93 6.31 -6.28
CA PHE A 5 -12.10 6.95 -6.89
C PHE A 5 -12.59 6.21 -8.14
N ARG A 6 -11.68 5.67 -8.97
CA ARG A 6 -12.03 4.91 -10.18
C ARG A 6 -12.61 3.51 -9.89
N ARG A 7 -12.36 2.94 -8.71
CA ARG A 7 -12.80 1.58 -8.34
C ARG A 7 -14.30 1.46 -8.06
N LYS A 8 -14.97 2.54 -7.64
CA LYS A 8 -16.42 2.62 -7.39
C LYS A 8 -16.99 1.50 -6.51
N ARG A 9 -16.25 1.00 -5.52
CA ARG A 9 -16.84 0.13 -4.48
C ARG A 9 -17.82 0.92 -3.60
N SER A 10 -18.73 0.20 -2.97
CA SER A 10 -19.73 0.78 -2.07
C SER A 10 -19.10 1.52 -0.87
N ASP A 11 -17.88 1.15 -0.46
CA ASP A 11 -17.11 1.76 0.62
C ASP A 11 -16.05 2.79 0.16
N ASP A 12 -15.93 3.03 -1.15
CA ASP A 12 -14.95 4.01 -1.66
C ASP A 12 -15.37 5.46 -1.31
N PRO A 13 -14.39 6.34 -0.99
CA PRO A 13 -14.69 7.72 -0.61
C PRO A 13 -15.29 8.50 -1.78
N LYS A 14 -16.50 9.04 -1.58
CA LYS A 14 -17.27 9.76 -2.60
C LYS A 14 -16.71 11.15 -2.95
N ASN A 15 -15.88 11.73 -2.07
CA ASN A 15 -15.26 13.04 -2.28
C ASN A 15 -13.93 13.16 -1.51
N TRP A 16 -13.16 14.21 -1.84
CA TRP A 16 -11.86 14.49 -1.22
C TRP A 16 -11.93 14.60 0.31
N LYS A 17 -12.94 15.28 0.85
CA LYS A 17 -13.12 15.43 2.31
C LYS A 17 -13.27 14.09 3.02
N THR A 18 -14.01 13.16 2.42
CA THR A 18 -14.20 11.80 2.97
C THR A 18 -12.91 10.99 2.89
N PHE A 19 -12.16 11.13 1.80
CA PHE A 19 -10.83 10.52 1.66
C PHE A 19 -9.86 11.04 2.73
N ALA A 20 -9.71 12.36 2.86
CA ALA A 20 -8.81 12.98 3.84
C ALA A 20 -9.17 12.60 5.29
N ARG A 21 -10.46 12.54 5.64
CA ARG A 21 -10.90 12.08 6.96
C ARG A 21 -10.53 10.62 7.22
N ARG A 22 -10.67 9.76 6.21
CA ARG A 22 -10.32 8.34 6.32
C ARG A 22 -8.80 8.18 6.46
N ASP A 23 -8.03 8.89 5.66
CA ASP A 23 -6.57 8.93 5.70
C ASP A 23 -6.07 9.37 7.09
N GLN A 24 -6.61 10.47 7.63
CA GLN A 24 -6.28 10.94 8.98
C GLN A 24 -6.59 9.90 10.07
N ARG A 25 -7.72 9.18 9.93
CA ARG A 25 -8.07 8.11 10.86
C ARG A 25 -7.09 6.94 10.74
N GLU A 26 -6.71 6.54 9.53
CA GLU A 26 -5.72 5.49 9.29
C GLU A 26 -4.34 5.88 9.85
N LEU A 27 -3.93 7.15 9.71
CA LEU A 27 -2.71 7.66 10.35
C LEU A 27 -2.81 7.62 11.88
N SER A 28 -3.96 7.99 12.45
CA SER A 28 -4.16 7.97 13.92
C SER A 28 -4.13 6.57 14.55
N VAL A 29 -4.36 5.51 13.76
CA VAL A 29 -4.21 4.11 14.22
C VAL A 29 -2.79 3.57 14.02
N GLY A 30 -1.84 4.40 13.59
CA GLY A 30 -0.43 4.01 13.44
C GLY A 30 -0.06 3.43 12.08
N LEU A 31 -0.88 3.63 11.03
CA LEU A 31 -0.52 3.16 9.67
C LEU A 31 0.81 3.76 9.20
N GLY A 32 1.07 5.04 9.52
CA GLY A 32 2.32 5.71 9.18
C GLY A 32 3.53 5.04 9.84
N ASP A 33 3.40 4.70 11.12
CA ASP A 33 4.46 4.03 11.89
C ASP A 33 4.71 2.62 11.35
N ALA A 34 3.65 1.86 11.05
CA ALA A 34 3.77 0.54 10.45
C ALA A 34 4.48 0.56 9.08
N ILE A 35 4.19 1.58 8.25
CA ILE A 35 4.89 1.79 6.98
C ILE A 35 6.37 2.15 7.22
N ALA A 36 6.65 3.05 8.17
CA ALA A 36 8.00 3.49 8.48
C ALA A 36 8.88 2.36 9.04
N MET A 37 8.28 1.40 9.74
CA MET A 37 8.97 0.26 10.35
C MET A 37 9.13 -0.94 9.41
N ALA A 38 8.54 -0.93 8.21
CA ALA A 38 8.56 -2.08 7.32
C ALA A 38 9.97 -2.36 6.79
N ASP A 39 10.41 -3.62 6.85
CA ASP A 39 11.69 -4.05 6.24
C ASP A 39 11.72 -3.88 4.72
N TYR A 40 10.53 -3.94 4.09
CA TYR A 40 10.37 -3.85 2.64
C TYR A 40 9.14 -3.00 2.28
N LEU A 41 9.29 -2.13 1.28
CA LEU A 41 8.22 -1.30 0.73
C LEU A 41 8.06 -1.56 -0.77
N ILE A 42 6.83 -1.80 -1.23
CA ILE A 42 6.54 -2.01 -2.66
C ILE A 42 5.64 -0.89 -3.17
N VAL A 43 6.20 -0.03 -4.04
CA VAL A 43 5.46 1.06 -4.68
C VAL A 43 4.75 0.56 -5.94
N ASN A 44 3.41 0.58 -5.92
CA ASN A 44 2.51 0.09 -6.99
C ASN A 44 1.99 1.23 -7.89
N GLU A 45 2.91 1.87 -8.61
CA GLU A 45 2.59 2.95 -9.57
C GLU A 45 2.80 2.53 -11.04
N GLY A 46 3.24 1.29 -11.28
CA GLY A 46 3.46 0.73 -12.61
C GLY A 46 2.33 -0.18 -13.10
N THR A 47 2.67 -1.00 -14.10
CA THR A 47 1.85 -2.07 -14.65
C THR A 47 1.70 -3.23 -13.67
N ARG A 48 0.75 -4.13 -13.96
CA ARG A 48 0.53 -5.34 -13.16
C ARG A 48 1.76 -6.26 -13.21
N GLU A 49 2.42 -6.31 -14.35
CA GLU A 49 3.60 -7.12 -14.62
C GLU A 49 4.79 -6.61 -13.79
N GLU A 50 5.06 -5.30 -13.82
CA GLU A 50 6.10 -4.67 -12.98
C GLU A 50 5.83 -4.90 -11.49
N PHE A 51 4.56 -4.81 -11.06
CA PHE A 51 4.19 -5.08 -9.68
C PHE A 51 4.44 -6.54 -9.28
N LYS A 52 4.17 -7.51 -10.17
CA LYS A 52 4.48 -8.93 -9.92
C LYS A 52 5.98 -9.16 -9.77
N VAL A 53 6.79 -8.59 -10.67
CA VAL A 53 8.26 -8.72 -10.61
C VAL A 53 8.78 -8.20 -9.26
N LYS A 54 8.36 -6.99 -8.85
CA LYS A 54 8.75 -6.41 -7.55
C LYS A 54 8.35 -7.28 -6.35
N ILE A 55 7.18 -7.92 -6.41
CA ILE A 55 6.76 -8.86 -5.36
C ILE A 55 7.71 -10.05 -5.29
N HIS A 56 8.04 -10.66 -6.43
CA HIS A 56 8.95 -11.80 -6.47
C HIS A 56 10.32 -11.45 -5.88
N GLU A 57 10.90 -10.32 -6.28
CA GLU A 57 12.19 -9.85 -5.76
C GLU A 57 12.19 -9.67 -4.24
N VAL A 58 11.15 -9.03 -3.69
CA VAL A 58 11.00 -8.80 -2.24
C VAL A 58 10.82 -10.11 -1.50
N LEU A 59 10.00 -11.04 -2.01
CA LEU A 59 9.80 -12.34 -1.38
C LEU A 59 11.07 -13.18 -1.37
N GLU A 60 11.84 -13.18 -2.46
CA GLU A 60 13.13 -13.88 -2.51
C GLU A 60 14.13 -13.29 -1.51
N ALA A 61 14.21 -11.96 -1.41
CA ALA A 61 15.08 -11.29 -0.45
C ALA A 61 14.68 -11.60 0.99
N ALA A 62 13.36 -11.57 1.29
CA ALA A 62 12.84 -11.88 2.62
C ALA A 62 13.11 -13.34 3.00
N LEU A 63 12.89 -14.29 2.08
CA LEU A 63 13.17 -15.72 2.33
C LEU A 63 14.66 -15.97 2.59
N LYS A 64 15.56 -15.40 1.78
CA LYS A 64 17.01 -15.52 2.00
C LYS A 64 17.42 -15.00 3.38
N ARG A 65 16.91 -13.84 3.79
CA ARG A 65 17.18 -13.28 5.12
C ARG A 65 16.65 -14.17 6.25
N TRP A 66 15.56 -14.88 6.05
CA TRP A 66 14.95 -15.74 7.06
C TRP A 66 15.65 -17.09 7.21
N THR A 67 16.24 -17.60 6.13
CA THR A 67 16.96 -18.88 6.11
C THR A 67 18.46 -18.76 6.43
N SER A 68 18.96 -17.53 6.59
CA SER A 68 20.36 -17.25 6.98
C SER A 68 20.48 -17.07 8.48
#